data_AF-A0A2P4PU29-F1
#
_entry.id   AF-A0A2P4PU29-F1
#
_cell.length_a   1.000
_cell.length_b   1.000
_cell.length_c   1.000
_cell.angle_alpha   90.00
_cell.angle_beta   90.00
_cell.angle_gamma   90.00
#
_symmetry.space_group_name_H-M   'P 1'
#
loop_
_entity.id
_entity.type
_entity.pdbx_description
1 polymer ?
#
loop_
_entity_poly.entity_id
_entity_poly.type
_entity_poly.pdbx_seq_one_letter_code
_entity_poly.pdbx_strand_id
1 'polypeptide(L)'
;MSSTTQKTSNICLNCFVRDETVEDIFPIVIDRKLTANNLEATIKSARQDLQEIKIDLYRKDFAQDNPALVSTVNSSKERQGVLIDPQKKISQYFSEADALPVYLPVDGKKGPVNIIIYPEVVLKKEPDDIGL
;
A
#
# COMPACT_ATOMS: atom_id res chain seq x y z
N MET A 1 -25.89 -30.17 12.88
CA MET A 1 -24.91 -29.64 11.90
C MET A 1 -24.40 -28.32 12.45
N SER A 2 -23.18 -28.29 12.98
CA SER A 2 -22.60 -27.08 13.54
C SER A 2 -22.10 -26.22 12.39
N SER A 3 -22.79 -25.13 12.11
CA SER A 3 -22.32 -24.10 11.19
C SER A 3 -21.10 -23.43 11.82
N THR A 4 -19.91 -23.90 11.47
CA THR A 4 -18.67 -23.21 11.80
C THR A 4 -18.72 -21.86 11.10
N THR A 5 -19.03 -20.80 11.85
CA THR A 5 -18.87 -19.43 11.39
C THR A 5 -17.40 -19.26 11.04
N GLN A 6 -17.05 -19.35 9.75
CA GLN A 6 -15.71 -18.99 9.29
C GLN A 6 -15.54 -17.51 9.62
N LYS A 7 -14.87 -17.22 10.75
CA LYS A 7 -14.37 -15.89 11.04
C LYS A 7 -13.55 -15.48 9.82
N THR A 8 -14.03 -14.51 9.06
CA THR A 8 -13.40 -14.09 7.81
C THR A 8 -11.98 -13.66 8.13
N SER A 9 -10.98 -14.31 7.53
CA SER A 9 -9.56 -13.95 7.73
C SER A 9 -9.15 -12.74 6.91
N ASN A 10 -10.12 -11.94 6.47
CA ASN A 10 -9.91 -10.77 5.63
C ASN A 10 -9.42 -9.59 6.47
N ILE A 11 -8.57 -8.77 5.87
CA ILE A 11 -8.09 -7.51 6.41
C ILE A 11 -8.36 -6.40 5.40
N CYS A 12 -8.71 -5.21 5.90
CA CYS A 12 -8.78 -3.98 5.10
C CYS A 12 -7.49 -3.19 5.33
N LEU A 13 -6.77 -2.87 4.26
CA LEU A 13 -5.51 -2.15 4.29
C LEU A 13 -5.63 -0.90 3.42
N ASN A 14 -5.30 0.27 3.98
CA ASN A 14 -5.23 1.50 3.22
C ASN A 14 -3.87 1.63 2.54
N CYS A 15 -3.93 1.86 1.23
CA CYS A 15 -2.78 2.01 0.37
C CYS A 15 -2.58 3.48 -0.01
N PHE A 16 -1.34 3.91 -0.05
CA PHE A 16 -0.92 5.21 -0.57
C PHE A 16 0.14 4.99 -1.66
N VAL A 17 -0.04 5.59 -2.84
CA VAL A 17 0.98 5.58 -3.89
C VAL A 17 1.86 6.81 -3.74
N ARG A 18 3.18 6.62 -3.78
CA ARG A 18 4.14 7.74 -3.78
C ARG A 18 3.78 8.73 -4.90
N ASP A 19 3.93 10.01 -4.58
CA ASP A 19 3.67 11.18 -5.43
C ASP A 19 2.17 11.53 -5.61
N GLU A 20 1.28 10.83 -4.92
CA GLU A 20 -0.15 11.17 -4.83
C GLU A 20 -0.50 12.01 -3.60
N THR A 21 -1.78 12.37 -3.45
CA THR A 21 -2.29 13.15 -2.31
C THR A 21 -3.01 12.29 -1.27
N VAL A 22 -3.40 12.91 -0.14
CA VAL A 22 -4.19 12.26 0.90
C VAL A 22 -5.56 11.82 0.38
N GLU A 23 -6.13 12.54 -0.59
CA GLU A 23 -7.41 12.18 -1.20
C GLU A 23 -7.34 10.89 -2.03
N ASP A 24 -6.16 10.50 -2.50
CA ASP A 24 -5.98 9.33 -3.37
C ASP A 24 -5.77 8.02 -2.60
N ILE A 25 -5.61 8.07 -1.28
CA ILE A 25 -5.51 6.88 -0.41
C ILE A 25 -6.72 5.98 -0.67
N PHE A 26 -6.51 4.67 -0.82
CA PHE A 26 -7.60 3.74 -1.15
C PHE A 26 -7.50 2.44 -0.36
N PRO A 27 -8.66 1.84 0.02
CA PRO A 27 -8.67 0.60 0.76
C PRO A 27 -8.57 -0.63 -0.17
N ILE A 28 -7.91 -1.68 0.32
CA ILE A 28 -7.92 -3.02 -0.26
C ILE A 28 -8.40 -4.01 0.78
N VAL A 29 -9.31 -4.92 0.41
CA VAL A 29 -9.75 -6.03 1.25
C VAL A 29 -9.16 -7.33 0.71
N ILE A 30 -8.47 -8.08 1.57
CA ILE A 30 -7.78 -9.31 1.16
C ILE A 30 -7.70 -10.34 2.30
N ASP A 31 -7.72 -11.63 1.97
CA ASP A 31 -7.50 -12.70 2.95
C ASP A 31 -6.04 -12.71 3.44
N ARG A 32 -5.83 -12.54 4.75
CA ARG A 32 -4.51 -12.48 5.37
C ARG A 32 -3.69 -13.78 5.25
N LYS A 33 -4.31 -14.88 4.84
CA LYS A 33 -3.65 -16.16 4.57
C LYS A 33 -2.91 -16.17 3.22
N LEU A 34 -3.26 -15.25 2.32
CA LEU A 34 -2.62 -15.07 1.03
C LEU A 34 -1.25 -14.40 1.16
N THR A 35 -0.49 -14.39 0.07
CA THR A 35 0.84 -13.79 0.01
C THR A 35 0.79 -12.33 -0.41
N ALA A 36 1.90 -11.61 -0.22
CA ALA A 36 2.05 -10.25 -0.71
C ALA A 36 1.99 -10.14 -2.25
N ASN A 37 2.33 -11.20 -3.00
CA ASN A 37 2.06 -11.26 -4.45
C ASN A 37 0.56 -11.19 -4.76
N ASN A 38 -0.29 -11.85 -3.96
CA ASN A 38 -1.74 -11.72 -4.13
C ASN A 38 -2.23 -10.32 -3.79
N LEU A 39 -1.61 -9.67 -2.80
CA LEU A 39 -1.89 -8.28 -2.45
C LEU A 39 -1.53 -7.33 -3.59
N GLU A 40 -0.36 -7.49 -4.22
CA GLU A 40 0.05 -6.71 -5.39
C GLU A 40 -0.97 -6.86 -6.53
N ALA A 41 -1.36 -8.09 -6.87
CA ALA A 41 -2.37 -8.35 -7.91
C ALA A 41 -3.73 -7.71 -7.58
N THR A 42 -4.12 -7.71 -6.30
CA THR A 42 -5.38 -7.09 -5.84
C THR A 42 -5.31 -5.56 -5.96
N ILE A 43 -4.17 -4.96 -5.58
CA ILE A 43 -3.91 -3.52 -5.76
C ILE A 43 -4.00 -3.14 -7.24
N LYS A 44 -3.32 -3.87 -8.12
CA LYS A 44 -3.34 -3.63 -9.58
C LYS A 44 -4.73 -3.81 -10.20
N SER A 45 -5.54 -4.71 -9.66
CA SER A 45 -6.93 -4.88 -10.08
C SER A 45 -7.81 -3.71 -9.64
N ALA A 46 -7.53 -3.10 -8.49
CA ALA A 46 -8.26 -1.96 -7.97
C ALA A 46 -7.82 -0.61 -8.57
N ARG A 47 -6.58 -0.50 -9.02
CA ARG A 47 -5.97 0.72 -9.58
C ARG A 47 -5.40 0.43 -10.97
N GLN A 48 -6.17 0.79 -11.99
CA GLN A 48 -5.86 0.47 -13.39
C GLN A 48 -4.55 1.11 -13.86
N ASP A 49 -4.21 2.29 -13.35
CA ASP A 49 -2.97 3.01 -13.64
C ASP A 49 -1.71 2.25 -13.17
N LEU A 50 -1.83 1.33 -12.22
CA LEU A 50 -0.73 0.51 -11.72
C LEU A 50 -0.57 -0.84 -12.43
N GLN A 51 -1.50 -1.25 -13.31
CA GLN A 51 -1.53 -2.61 -13.86
C GLN A 51 -0.24 -3.01 -14.57
N GLU A 52 0.28 -2.12 -15.41
CA GLU A 52 1.46 -2.36 -16.23
C GLU A 52 2.77 -1.89 -15.56
N ILE A 53 2.67 -1.30 -14.37
CA ILE A 53 3.81 -0.72 -13.66
C ILE A 53 4.35 -1.75 -12.66
N LYS A 54 5.68 -1.89 -12.59
CA LYS A 54 6.32 -2.61 -11.49
C LYS A 54 6.20 -1.78 -10.23
N ILE A 55 5.74 -2.38 -9.15
CA ILE A 55 5.54 -1.69 -7.89
C ILE A 55 6.22 -2.46 -6.78
N ASP A 56 6.80 -1.74 -5.82
CA ASP A 56 7.25 -2.32 -4.56
C ASP A 56 6.29 -1.91 -3.45
N LEU A 57 5.96 -2.87 -2.59
CA LEU A 57 5.06 -2.68 -1.46
C LEU A 57 5.86 -2.53 -0.17
N TYR A 58 5.61 -1.46 0.57
CA TYR A 58 6.24 -1.19 1.86
C TYR A 58 5.18 -1.14 2.95
N ARG A 59 5.42 -1.83 4.06
CA ARG A 59 4.63 -1.69 5.27
C ARG A 59 5.07 -0.43 6.01
N LYS A 60 4.14 0.46 6.32
CA LYS A 60 4.40 1.60 7.21
C LYS A 60 4.75 1.10 8.62
N ASP A 61 5.85 1.58 9.19
CA ASP A 61 6.35 1.19 10.52
C ASP A 61 6.64 2.38 11.45
N PHE A 62 6.27 3.60 11.03
CA PHE A 62 6.42 4.84 11.80
C PHE A 62 5.06 5.45 12.15
N ALA A 63 4.99 6.28 13.20
CA ALA A 63 3.75 6.89 13.68
C ALA A 63 3.58 8.32 13.13
N GLN A 64 2.76 8.47 12.09
CA GLN A 64 2.35 9.74 11.50
C GLN A 64 0.89 9.63 11.04
N ASP A 65 0.18 10.76 11.06
CA ASP A 65 -1.12 10.88 10.42
C ASP A 65 -0.97 10.92 8.88
N ASN A 66 -2.08 10.78 8.17
CA ASN A 66 -2.05 10.72 6.70
C ASN A 66 -1.41 11.96 6.04
N PRO A 67 -1.74 13.23 6.40
CA PRO A 67 -1.07 14.40 5.83
C PRO A 67 0.45 14.43 6.07
N ALA A 68 0.90 14.17 7.29
CA ALA A 68 2.32 14.14 7.61
C ALA A 68 3.05 12.99 6.90
N LEU A 69 2.41 11.82 6.79
CA LEU A 69 2.93 10.67 6.06
C LEU A 69 3.10 10.99 4.58
N VAL A 70 2.08 11.55 3.93
CA VAL A 70 2.14 11.92 2.50
C VAL A 70 3.27 12.91 2.28
N SER A 71 3.38 13.95 3.11
CA SER A 71 4.48 14.90 3.03
C SER A 71 5.86 14.23 3.21
N THR A 72 5.99 13.31 4.16
CA THR A 72 7.26 12.61 4.45
C THR A 72 7.65 11.69 3.29
N VAL A 73 6.72 10.87 2.81
CA VAL A 73 6.96 9.90 1.74
C VAL A 73 7.29 10.61 0.42
N ASN A 74 6.56 11.68 0.09
CA ASN A 74 6.76 12.39 -1.18
C ASN A 74 8.03 13.26 -1.18
N SER A 75 8.42 13.82 -0.03
CA SER A 75 9.65 14.63 0.08
C SER A 75 10.93 13.81 0.24
N SER A 76 10.81 12.55 0.69
CA SER A 76 11.96 11.68 0.94
C SER A 76 12.59 11.15 -0.35
N LYS A 77 13.92 11.21 -0.44
CA LYS A 77 14.66 10.50 -1.51
C LYS A 77 14.66 8.99 -1.28
N GLU A 78 14.63 8.56 -0.02
CA GLU A 78 14.64 7.16 0.39
C GLU A 78 13.21 6.62 0.50
N ARG A 79 13.06 5.32 0.25
CA ARG A 79 11.79 4.63 0.49
C ARG A 79 11.58 4.47 1.99
N GLN A 80 10.37 4.81 2.44
CA GLN A 80 9.96 4.77 3.83
C GLN A 80 9.21 3.48 4.13
N GLY A 81 9.34 2.97 5.35
CA GLY A 81 8.73 1.72 5.78
C GLY A 81 9.60 0.50 5.54
N VAL A 82 9.00 -0.67 5.69
CA VAL A 82 9.66 -1.98 5.55
C VAL A 82 9.21 -2.65 4.26
N LEU A 83 10.16 -2.98 3.38
CA LEU A 83 9.88 -3.72 2.14
C LEU A 83 9.19 -5.06 2.46
N ILE A 84 8.09 -5.32 1.77
CA ILE A 84 7.32 -6.55 1.91
C ILE A 84 7.86 -7.59 0.92
N ASP A 85 8.33 -8.71 1.44
CA ASP A 85 8.66 -9.91 0.67
C ASP A 85 7.40 -10.47 -0.03
N PRO A 86 7.38 -10.54 -1.38
CA PRO A 86 6.21 -10.96 -2.14
C PRO A 86 5.73 -12.39 -1.85
N GLN A 87 6.61 -13.28 -1.37
CA GLN A 87 6.26 -14.67 -1.08
C GLN A 87 5.70 -14.87 0.34
N LYS A 88 5.89 -13.90 1.23
CA LYS A 88 5.44 -13.99 2.62
C LYS A 88 3.95 -13.72 2.74
N LYS A 89 3.34 -14.32 3.77
CA LYS A 89 1.91 -14.17 4.05
C LYS A 89 1.62 -12.78 4.58
N ILE A 90 0.47 -12.23 4.21
CA ILE A 90 0.01 -10.91 4.69
C ILE A 90 -0.05 -10.88 6.23
N SER A 91 -0.49 -11.97 6.85
CA SER A 91 -0.51 -12.14 8.31
C SER A 91 0.85 -12.07 9.01
N GLN A 92 1.97 -12.13 8.28
CA GLN A 92 3.31 -11.91 8.85
C GLN A 92 3.67 -10.42 8.94
N TYR A 93 2.95 -9.55 8.24
CA TYR A 93 3.16 -8.10 8.24
C TYR A 93 2.06 -7.34 8.97
N PHE A 94 0.82 -7.84 8.86
CA PHE A 94 -0.38 -7.18 9.36
C PHE A 94 -1.17 -8.12 10.28
N SER A 95 -1.50 -7.63 11.46
CA SER A 95 -2.31 -8.26 12.49
C SER A 95 -3.80 -7.85 12.36
N GLU A 96 -4.69 -8.49 13.14
CA GLU A 96 -6.11 -8.06 13.19
C GLU A 96 -6.27 -6.62 13.73
N ALA A 97 -5.31 -6.13 14.52
CA ALA A 97 -5.33 -4.75 15.02
C ALA A 97 -5.00 -3.73 13.92
N ASP A 98 -4.23 -4.12 12.90
CA ASP A 98 -3.94 -3.28 11.74
C ASP A 98 -5.16 -3.14 10.81
N ALA A 99 -6.15 -4.04 10.94
CA ALA A 99 -7.44 -4.00 10.25
C ALA A 99 -8.46 -3.05 10.89
N LEU A 100 -8.22 -2.66 12.15
CA LEU A 100 -9.11 -1.75 12.85
C LEU A 100 -8.70 -0.32 12.47
N PRO A 101 -9.66 0.55 12.14
CA PRO A 101 -9.34 1.95 12.04
C PRO A 101 -9.07 2.40 13.48
N VAL A 102 -7.79 2.52 13.84
CA VAL A 102 -7.40 3.48 14.86
C VAL A 102 -7.78 4.83 14.25
N TYR A 103 -9.03 5.23 14.44
CA TYR A 103 -9.55 6.49 13.97
C TYR A 103 -8.86 7.59 14.78
N LEU A 104 -7.71 8.06 14.28
CA LEU A 104 -7.29 9.39 14.62
C LEU A 104 -8.13 10.34 13.74
N PRO A 105 -8.80 11.35 14.31
CA PRO A 105 -9.56 12.33 13.53
C PRO A 105 -8.73 13.02 12.43
N VAL A 106 -7.42 13.05 12.60
CA VAL A 106 -6.42 13.56 11.65
C VAL A 106 -6.18 12.67 10.43
N ASP A 107 -6.56 11.39 10.46
CA ASP A 107 -6.44 10.48 9.31
C ASP A 107 -7.62 10.59 8.33
N GLY A 108 -8.66 11.37 8.67
CA GLY A 108 -9.88 11.52 7.89
C GLY A 108 -10.73 10.24 7.83
N LYS A 109 -11.71 10.18 6.91
CA LYS A 109 -12.68 9.08 6.82
C LYS A 109 -12.08 7.72 6.44
N LYS A 110 -10.86 7.70 5.90
CA LYS A 110 -10.23 6.51 5.31
C LYS A 110 -9.42 5.70 6.33
N GLY A 111 -9.01 6.28 7.46
CA GLY A 111 -8.16 5.62 8.46
C GLY A 111 -6.67 5.67 8.09
N PRO A 112 -5.77 5.14 8.95
CA PRO A 112 -4.34 5.26 8.75
C PRO A 112 -3.88 4.46 7.53
N VAL A 113 -2.89 4.99 6.80
CA VAL A 113 -2.18 4.24 5.75
C VAL A 113 -1.48 3.04 6.37
N ASN A 114 -1.61 1.87 5.74
CA ASN A 114 -0.92 0.64 6.12
C ASN A 114 0.20 0.30 5.14
N ILE A 115 -0.03 0.55 3.85
CA ILE A 115 0.88 0.20 2.75
C ILE A 115 1.27 1.46 1.98
N ILE A 116 2.57 1.62 1.74
CA ILE A 116 3.12 2.61 0.82
C ILE A 116 3.54 1.87 -0.45
N ILE A 117 3.06 2.33 -1.59
CA ILE A 117 3.34 1.76 -2.92
C ILE A 117 4.36 2.67 -3.59
N TYR A 118 5.48 2.08 -4.02
CA TYR A 118 6.50 2.76 -4.79
C TYR A 118 6.49 2.22 -6.23
N PRO A 119 5.94 2.98 -7.19
CA PRO A 119 6.08 2.65 -8.60
C PRO A 119 7.56 2.70 -9.02
N GLU A 120 8.04 1.70 -9.74
CA GLU A 120 9.30 1.81 -10.46
C GLU A 120 9.08 2.73 -11.66
N VAL A 121 9.64 3.93 -11.59
CA VAL A 121 9.65 4.82 -12.75
C VAL A 121 10.56 4.19 -13.80
N VAL A 122 9.99 3.71 -14.90
CA VAL A 122 10.76 3.51 -16.12
C VAL A 122 11.18 4.91 -16.56
N LEU A 123 12.42 5.30 -16.28
CA LEU A 123 13.03 6.46 -16.91
C LEU A 123 12.85 6.26 -18.42
N LYS A 124 11.88 6.96 -19.03
CA LYS A 124 11.92 7.17 -20.47
C LYS A 124 13.27 7.82 -20.71
N LYS A 125 14.18 7.08 -21.37
CA LYS A 125 15.41 7.68 -21.88
C LYS A 125 15.00 8.95 -22.60
N GLU A 126 15.52 10.10 -22.16
CA GLU A 126 15.40 11.30 -22.98
C GLU A 126 15.91 10.95 -24.38
N PRO A 127 15.24 11.40 -25.46
CA PRO A 127 15.76 11.18 -26.79
C PRO A 127 17.16 11.79 -26.83
N ASP A 128 18.15 10.99 -27.21
CA ASP A 128 19.52 11.45 -27.41
C ASP A 128 19.45 12.70 -28.28
N ASP A 129 19.87 13.83 -27.71
CA ASP A 129 20.00 15.11 -28.40
C ASP A 129 21.12 14.92 -29.43
N ILE A 130 20.76 14.37 -30.61
CA ILE A 130 21.62 14.36 -31.79
C ILE A 130 21.67 15.81 -32.28
N GLY A 131 22.55 16.58 -31.63
CA GLY A 131 22.99 17.88 -32.07
C GLY A 131 23.45 17.79 -33.52
N LEU A 132 22.73 18.51 -34.37
CA LEU A 132 23.04 18.79 -35.77
C LEU A 132 24.25 19.73 -35.89
#